data_AF-A0A6I1Z313-F1
#
_entry.id   AF-A0A6I1Z313-F1
#
_cell.length_a   1.000
_cell.length_b   1.000
_cell.length_c   1.000
_cell.angle_alpha   90.00
_cell.angle_beta   90.00
_cell.angle_gamma   90.00
#
_symmetry.space_group_name_H-M   'P 1'
#
loop_
_entity.id
_entity.type
_entity.pdbx_description
1 polymer ?
#
loop_
_entity_poly.entity_id
_entity_poly.type
_entity_poly.pdbx_seq_one_letter_code
_entity_poly.pdbx_strand_id
1 'polypeptide(L)'
;MKIRFPLAGKRVHREGHFKGINTGTVSMVIKTLYPLLLACLILSLMLGCTASSTAPPTSDTPSVLADRVEVVYFHRTQRCGGCIYAEEGIRHTIKTYFTDELTSGKLTFEVVNVQDGENAAVVEKYGAFTSSLFVNTIRDGTEHIDDVTDDIWLLLGNDEEFVEEVKSKIEISLGEVK
;
A
#
# COMPACT_ATOMS: atom_id res chain seq x y z
N MET A 1 0.98 33.21 -8.35
CA MET A 1 1.95 32.77 -9.38
C MET A 1 1.25 31.68 -10.22
N LYS A 2 0.85 31.97 -11.47
CA LYS A 2 0.12 31.00 -12.31
C LYS A 2 1.13 30.18 -13.11
N ILE A 3 1.20 28.87 -12.84
CA ILE A 3 2.08 27.95 -13.55
C ILE A 3 1.34 27.45 -14.80
N ARG A 4 1.95 27.60 -15.97
CA ARG A 4 1.43 27.11 -17.26
C ARG A 4 2.38 26.07 -17.80
N PHE A 5 1.87 24.89 -18.13
CA PHE A 5 2.61 23.82 -18.79
C PHE A 5 2.15 23.62 -20.24
N PRO A 6 3.07 23.21 -21.15
CA PRO A 6 2.77 23.03 -22.57
C PRO A 6 2.10 21.68 -22.85
N LEU A 7 1.18 21.66 -23.81
CA LEU A 7 0.56 20.45 -24.34
C LEU A 7 1.38 19.94 -25.52
N ALA A 8 1.80 18.67 -25.48
CA ALA A 8 2.33 17.97 -26.65
C ALA A 8 1.99 16.47 -26.62
N GLY A 9 1.63 15.93 -27.79
CA GLY A 9 1.79 14.50 -28.10
C GLY A 9 0.61 13.81 -28.77
N LYS A 10 0.61 13.79 -30.11
CA LYS A 10 -0.29 12.94 -30.93
C LYS A 10 0.07 11.46 -30.80
N ARG A 11 -0.95 10.60 -30.76
CA ARG A 11 -0.89 9.13 -30.72
C ARG A 11 -0.89 8.60 -32.17
N VAL A 12 0.07 7.74 -32.54
CA VAL A 12 0.01 6.92 -33.77
C VAL A 12 0.34 5.47 -33.41
N HIS A 13 -0.55 4.58 -33.85
CA HIS A 13 -0.56 3.14 -33.64
C HIS A 13 0.66 2.43 -34.25
N ARG A 14 1.20 1.44 -33.53
CA ARG A 14 2.16 0.45 -34.04
C ARG A 14 1.46 -0.90 -34.12
N GLU A 15 1.25 -1.43 -35.32
CA GLU A 15 0.82 -2.81 -35.52
C GLU A 15 2.00 -3.76 -35.24
N GLY A 16 1.79 -4.67 -34.29
CA GLY A 16 2.74 -5.73 -33.96
C GLY A 16 2.33 -7.03 -34.64
N HIS A 17 3.13 -7.48 -35.60
CA HIS A 17 3.00 -8.77 -36.27
C HIS A 17 3.51 -9.89 -35.34
N PHE A 18 2.58 -10.63 -34.71
CA PHE A 18 2.87 -11.77 -33.84
C PHE A 18 3.23 -13.01 -34.67
N LYS A 19 4.46 -13.50 -34.54
CA LYS A 19 4.93 -14.72 -35.22
C LYS A 19 4.61 -15.93 -34.32
N GLY A 20 3.75 -16.82 -34.80
CA GLY A 20 3.32 -18.02 -34.09
C GLY A 20 4.46 -18.98 -33.76
N ILE A 21 4.46 -19.50 -32.54
CA ILE A 21 5.43 -20.46 -32.02
C ILE A 21 4.94 -21.87 -32.36
N ASN A 22 5.82 -22.71 -32.90
CA ASN A 22 5.52 -24.06 -33.39
C ASN A 22 5.19 -25.02 -32.23
N THR A 23 4.00 -25.63 -32.24
CA THR A 23 3.45 -26.46 -31.15
C THR A 23 4.14 -27.83 -30.98
N GLY A 24 4.94 -28.26 -31.96
CA GLY A 24 5.66 -29.54 -31.92
C GLY A 24 6.85 -29.58 -30.96
N THR A 25 7.55 -28.46 -30.76
CA THR A 25 8.75 -28.41 -29.90
C THR A 25 8.40 -28.40 -28.42
N VAL A 26 7.30 -27.74 -28.03
CA VAL A 26 6.86 -27.63 -26.63
C VAL A 26 6.49 -29.00 -26.04
N SER A 27 5.84 -29.87 -26.81
CA SER A 27 5.44 -31.22 -26.35
C SER A 27 6.63 -32.15 -26.09
N MET A 28 7.73 -31.97 -26.83
CA MET A 28 8.94 -32.80 -26.70
C MET A 28 9.76 -32.41 -25.45
N VAL A 29 9.80 -31.13 -25.13
CA VAL A 29 10.51 -30.56 -23.96
C VAL A 29 9.82 -30.96 -22.66
N ILE A 30 8.48 -30.98 -22.63
CA ILE A 30 7.69 -31.35 -21.44
C ILE A 30 7.81 -32.85 -21.13
N LYS A 31 7.80 -33.73 -22.13
CA LYS A 31 7.85 -35.19 -21.93
C LYS A 31 9.22 -35.71 -21.47
N THR A 32 10.31 -35.01 -21.80
CA THR A 32 11.67 -35.42 -21.43
C THR A 32 12.20 -34.73 -20.17
N LEU A 33 11.81 -33.48 -19.89
CA LEU A 33 12.24 -32.76 -18.69
C LEU A 33 11.46 -33.15 -17.42
N TYR A 34 10.18 -33.52 -17.56
CA TYR A 34 9.32 -33.90 -16.44
C TYR A 34 9.84 -35.10 -15.62
N PRO A 35 10.28 -36.23 -16.22
CA PRO A 35 10.85 -37.33 -15.43
C PRO A 35 12.22 -37.01 -14.83
N LEU A 36 12.99 -36.08 -15.43
CA LEU A 36 14.29 -35.64 -14.90
C LEU A 36 14.13 -34.73 -13.66
N LEU A 37 13.12 -33.85 -13.67
CA LEU A 37 12.74 -33.00 -12.53
C LEU A 37 12.13 -33.82 -11.38
N LEU A 38 11.33 -34.84 -11.69
CA LEU A 38 10.72 -35.70 -10.68
C LEU A 38 11.75 -36.60 -9.96
N ALA A 39 12.81 -37.04 -10.67
CA ALA A 39 13.91 -37.81 -10.11
C ALA A 39 14.82 -37.00 -9.16
N CYS A 40 14.96 -35.69 -9.37
CA CYS A 40 15.72 -34.80 -8.46
C CYS A 40 14.97 -34.52 -7.14
N LEU A 41 13.63 -34.54 -7.15
CA LEU A 41 12.83 -34.24 -5.96
C LEU A 41 12.84 -35.38 -4.92
N ILE A 42 13.11 -36.61 -5.35
CA ILE A 42 13.13 -37.81 -4.50
C ILE A 42 14.52 -38.15 -3.93
N LEU A 43 15.60 -37.48 -4.38
CA LEU A 43 16.96 -37.74 -3.91
C LEU A 43 17.41 -36.82 -2.75
N SER A 44 16.64 -35.79 -2.41
CA SER A 44 16.94 -34.87 -1.30
C SER A 44 16.36 -35.32 0.07
N LEU A 45 15.63 -36.43 0.12
CA LEU A 45 15.23 -37.07 1.37
C LEU A 45 16.31 -38.07 1.79
N MET A 46 17.32 -37.59 2.52
CA MET A 46 18.04 -38.25 3.61
C MET A 46 19.40 -37.58 3.79
N LEU A 47 19.45 -36.49 4.56
CA LEU A 47 20.60 -36.10 5.36
C LEU A 47 20.11 -35.15 6.46
N GLY A 48 19.86 -35.70 7.65
CA GLY A 48 19.45 -34.94 8.84
C GLY A 48 20.64 -34.37 9.60
N CYS A 49 20.38 -33.37 10.44
CA CYS A 49 21.20 -33.03 11.61
C CYS A 49 20.29 -32.44 12.69
N THR A 50 20.35 -33.06 13.87
CA THR A 50 19.77 -32.61 15.14
C THR A 50 20.52 -31.39 15.66
N ALA A 51 19.80 -30.33 16.01
CA ALA A 51 20.33 -29.24 16.84
C ALA A 51 19.30 -28.86 17.91
N SER A 52 19.61 -29.17 19.17
CA SER A 52 18.94 -28.58 20.32
C SER A 52 19.27 -27.09 20.36
N SER A 53 18.25 -26.24 20.38
CA SER A 53 18.40 -24.86 20.83
C SER A 53 17.18 -24.46 21.65
N THR A 54 17.45 -24.23 22.94
CA THR A 54 16.56 -23.61 23.92
C THR A 54 15.96 -22.32 23.38
N ALA A 55 14.66 -22.13 23.61
CA ALA A 55 13.86 -20.99 23.19
C ALA A 55 14.31 -19.64 23.78
N PRO A 56 14.12 -18.52 23.06
CA PRO A 56 13.61 -17.29 23.65
C PRO A 56 12.07 -17.28 23.58
N PRO A 57 11.37 -16.69 24.58
CA PRO A 57 9.93 -16.55 24.54
C PRO A 57 9.58 -15.44 23.54
N THR A 58 9.02 -15.78 22.39
CA THR A 58 8.24 -14.79 21.64
C THR A 58 6.89 -14.71 22.33
N SER A 59 6.75 -13.72 23.21
CA SER A 59 5.46 -13.23 23.65
C SER A 59 4.70 -12.69 22.43
N ASP A 60 3.98 -13.56 21.74
CA ASP A 60 2.80 -13.15 20.97
C ASP A 60 1.59 -13.19 21.91
N THR A 61 1.71 -12.47 23.02
CA THR A 61 0.53 -11.91 23.66
C THR A 61 0.10 -10.77 22.74
N PRO A 62 -1.13 -10.73 22.22
CA PRO A 62 -1.65 -9.50 21.65
C PRO A 62 -1.65 -8.50 22.80
N SER A 63 -0.60 -7.70 22.90
CA SER A 63 -0.65 -6.43 23.60
C SER A 63 -1.77 -5.72 22.91
N VAL A 64 -2.91 -5.58 23.59
CA VAL A 64 -4.04 -4.79 23.10
C VAL A 64 -3.44 -3.48 22.65
N LEU A 65 -3.33 -3.31 21.33
CA LEU A 65 -2.78 -2.11 20.76
C LEU A 65 -3.71 -0.99 21.22
N ALA A 66 -3.15 0.06 21.81
CA ALA A 66 -3.94 1.18 22.29
C ALA A 66 -4.81 1.71 21.13
N ASP A 67 -6.04 2.09 21.48
CA ASP A 67 -6.98 2.69 20.55
C ASP A 67 -6.30 3.89 19.86
N ARG A 68 -6.32 3.90 18.54
CA ARG A 68 -5.65 4.93 17.73
C ARG A 68 -6.28 5.05 16.36
N VAL A 69 -5.98 6.16 15.70
CA VAL A 69 -6.30 6.38 14.28
C VAL A 69 -5.00 6.31 13.47
N GLU A 70 -5.02 5.58 12.36
CA GLU A 70 -3.92 5.55 11.39
C GLU A 70 -4.38 6.21 10.08
N VAL A 71 -3.72 7.29 9.69
CA VAL A 71 -3.94 7.93 8.39
C VAL A 71 -2.83 7.50 7.46
N VAL A 72 -3.18 6.87 6.34
CA VAL A 72 -2.18 6.32 5.41
C VAL A 72 -2.49 6.84 4.02
N TYR A 73 -1.55 7.63 3.48
CA TYR A 73 -1.60 8.07 2.09
C TYR A 73 -0.72 7.18 1.22
N PHE A 74 -1.34 6.41 0.35
CA PHE A 74 -0.66 5.62 -0.64
C PHE A 74 -0.38 6.46 -1.89
N HIS A 75 0.74 6.19 -2.55
CA HIS A 75 1.08 6.78 -3.83
C HIS A 75 1.83 5.80 -4.72
N ARG A 76 1.84 6.09 -6.03
CA ARG A 76 2.73 5.41 -6.98
C ARG A 76 4.11 6.06 -7.00
N THR A 77 5.13 5.35 -7.49
CA THR A 77 6.49 5.88 -7.64
C THR A 77 6.51 7.10 -8.57
N GLN A 78 5.76 7.01 -9.68
CA GLN A 78 5.55 8.13 -10.59
C GLN A 78 4.31 8.91 -10.15
N ARG A 79 4.48 10.20 -9.86
CA ARG A 79 3.44 11.03 -9.24
C ARG A 79 3.04 12.17 -10.17
N CYS A 80 1.74 12.37 -10.34
CA CYS A 80 1.20 13.53 -11.03
C CYS A 80 1.06 14.72 -10.06
N GLY A 81 0.79 15.91 -10.60
CA GLY A 81 0.59 17.12 -9.78
C GLY A 81 -0.52 16.97 -8.73
N GLY A 82 -1.63 16.30 -9.07
CA GLY A 82 -2.71 16.02 -8.11
C GLY A 82 -2.29 15.11 -6.96
N CYS A 83 -1.43 14.11 -7.22
CA CYS A 83 -0.89 13.25 -6.15
C CYS A 83 0.05 14.01 -5.21
N ILE A 84 0.81 14.97 -5.74
CA ILE A 84 1.69 15.81 -4.91
C ILE A 84 0.84 16.77 -4.08
N TYR A 85 -0.13 17.43 -4.71
CA TYR A 85 -1.09 18.32 -4.04
C TYR A 85 -1.79 17.62 -2.87
N ALA A 86 -2.32 16.41 -3.11
CA ALA A 86 -3.01 15.65 -2.07
C ALA A 86 -2.10 15.33 -0.87
N GLU A 87 -0.88 14.83 -1.10
CA GLU A 87 0.04 14.57 0.02
C GLU A 87 0.38 15.85 0.80
N GLU A 88 0.68 16.94 0.09
CA GLU A 88 1.03 18.22 0.73
C GLU A 88 -0.14 18.74 1.57
N GLY A 89 -1.37 18.69 1.03
CA GLY A 89 -2.59 19.04 1.74
C GLY A 89 -2.81 18.18 2.99
N ILE A 90 -2.72 16.85 2.87
CA ILE A 90 -2.89 15.93 4.00
C ILE A 90 -1.84 16.19 5.09
N ARG A 91 -0.57 16.33 4.70
CA ARG A 91 0.53 16.67 5.62
C ARG A 91 0.30 18.00 6.31
N HIS A 92 -0.19 18.99 5.58
CA HIS A 92 -0.50 20.30 6.12
C HIS A 92 -1.62 20.20 7.16
N THR A 93 -2.75 19.57 6.82
CA THR A 93 -3.88 19.39 7.73
C THR A 93 -3.44 18.69 9.02
N ILE A 94 -2.74 17.57 8.89
CA ILE A 94 -2.31 16.77 10.06
C ILE A 94 -1.38 17.57 10.98
N LYS A 95 -0.38 18.24 10.42
CA LYS A 95 0.58 19.04 11.22
C LYS A 95 -0.06 20.27 11.85
N THR A 96 -1.05 20.87 11.20
CA THR A 96 -1.69 22.09 11.69
C THR A 96 -2.66 21.78 12.83
N TYR A 97 -3.46 20.71 12.71
CA TYR A 97 -4.61 20.48 13.60
C TYR A 97 -4.46 19.32 14.58
N PHE A 98 -3.52 18.38 14.36
CA PHE A 98 -3.45 17.13 15.13
C PHE A 98 -2.06 16.86 15.73
N THR A 99 -1.32 17.91 16.09
CA THR A 99 0.02 17.77 16.67
C THR A 99 0.00 17.04 18.01
N ASP A 100 -1.02 17.26 18.84
CA ASP A 100 -1.12 16.63 20.15
C ASP A 100 -1.44 15.12 20.04
N GLU A 101 -2.29 14.75 19.09
CA GLU A 101 -2.63 13.36 18.78
C GLU A 101 -1.46 12.61 18.15
N LEU A 102 -0.68 13.28 17.28
CA LEU A 102 0.58 12.74 16.77
C LEU A 102 1.59 12.51 17.89
N THR A 103 1.72 13.47 18.82
CA THR A 103 2.70 13.41 19.91
C THR A 103 2.34 12.33 20.93
N SER A 104 1.04 12.15 21.20
CA SER A 104 0.55 11.11 22.10
C SER A 104 0.49 9.71 21.46
N GLY A 105 0.58 9.62 20.12
CA GLY A 105 0.41 8.38 19.37
C GLY A 105 -1.05 7.96 19.17
N LYS A 106 -2.01 8.81 19.57
CA LYS A 106 -3.45 8.60 19.29
C LYS A 106 -3.75 8.72 17.79
N LEU A 107 -2.93 9.47 17.05
CA LEU A 107 -2.94 9.54 15.59
C LEU A 107 -1.55 9.17 15.05
N THR A 108 -1.52 8.40 13.96
CA THR A 108 -0.30 8.17 13.17
C THR A 108 -0.53 8.59 11.72
N PHE A 109 0.54 9.01 11.04
CA PHE A 109 0.46 9.38 9.63
C PHE A 109 1.63 8.81 8.83
N GLU A 110 1.31 8.06 7.78
CA GLU A 110 2.29 7.44 6.89
C GLU A 110 2.03 7.79 5.42
N VAL A 111 3.11 7.82 4.65
CA VAL A 111 3.07 7.96 3.19
C VAL A 111 3.78 6.77 2.58
N VAL A 112 3.06 5.98 1.80
CA VAL A 112 3.47 4.63 1.38
C VAL A 112 3.49 4.51 -0.14
N ASN A 113 4.61 4.06 -0.69
CA ASN A 113 4.72 3.77 -2.12
C ASN A 113 4.18 2.37 -2.42
N VAL A 114 3.08 2.27 -3.17
CA VAL A 114 2.41 0.98 -3.50
C VAL A 114 3.24 0.07 -4.39
N GLN A 115 4.27 0.60 -5.04
CA GLN A 115 5.12 -0.15 -5.97
C GLN A 115 6.42 -0.62 -5.33
N ASP A 116 6.65 -0.25 -4.07
CA ASP A 116 7.77 -0.73 -3.29
C ASP A 116 7.43 -2.08 -2.67
N GLY A 117 8.29 -3.09 -2.92
CA GLY A 117 8.07 -4.45 -2.42
C GLY A 117 8.14 -4.55 -0.89
N GLU A 118 8.85 -3.63 -0.22
CA GLU A 118 8.90 -3.58 1.24
C GLU A 118 7.53 -3.22 1.85
N ASN A 119 6.67 -2.55 1.08
CA ASN A 119 5.34 -2.12 1.51
C ASN A 119 4.24 -3.15 1.20
N ALA A 120 4.56 -4.32 0.65
CA ALA A 120 3.54 -5.26 0.15
C ALA A 120 2.46 -5.62 1.20
N ALA A 121 2.87 -5.86 2.45
CA ALA A 121 1.94 -6.22 3.52
C ALA A 121 0.95 -5.09 3.87
N VAL A 122 1.44 -3.84 3.97
CA VAL A 122 0.57 -2.69 4.25
C VAL A 122 -0.31 -2.34 3.04
N VAL A 123 0.21 -2.48 1.83
CA VAL A 123 -0.56 -2.30 0.59
C VAL A 123 -1.71 -3.31 0.50
N GLU A 124 -1.44 -4.58 0.83
CA GLU A 124 -2.45 -5.64 0.86
C GLU A 124 -3.50 -5.40 1.96
N LYS A 125 -3.07 -5.02 3.18
CA LYS A 125 -3.97 -4.68 4.30
C LYS A 125 -5.04 -3.66 3.90
N TYR A 126 -4.63 -2.59 3.21
CA TYR A 126 -5.53 -1.51 2.81
C TYR A 126 -6.17 -1.72 1.43
N GLY A 127 -5.77 -2.76 0.68
CA GLY A 127 -6.23 -2.96 -0.70
C GLY A 127 -5.83 -1.82 -1.65
N ALA A 128 -4.77 -1.07 -1.32
CA ALA A 128 -4.38 0.12 -2.06
C ALA A 128 -3.76 -0.25 -3.42
N PHE A 129 -4.29 0.29 -4.52
CA PHE A 129 -3.75 0.02 -5.86
C PHE A 129 -3.11 1.25 -6.52
N THR A 130 -3.61 2.44 -6.22
CA THR A 130 -3.11 3.70 -6.79
C THR A 130 -2.83 4.72 -5.70
N SER A 131 -2.78 6.01 -6.04
CA SER A 131 -2.76 7.03 -5.00
C SER A 131 -4.12 7.07 -4.32
N SER A 132 -4.15 6.98 -2.99
CA SER A 132 -5.37 6.83 -2.20
C SER A 132 -5.12 7.23 -0.76
N LEU A 133 -6.13 7.77 -0.08
CA LEU A 133 -6.08 8.13 1.33
C LEU A 133 -7.01 7.22 2.09
N PHE A 134 -6.49 6.59 3.15
CA PHE A 134 -7.27 5.80 4.08
C PHE A 134 -7.18 6.37 5.49
N VAL A 135 -8.27 6.19 6.24
CA VAL A 135 -8.31 6.42 7.69
C VAL A 135 -8.72 5.12 8.35
N ASN A 136 -7.85 4.56 9.19
CA ASN A 136 -8.09 3.34 9.93
C ASN A 136 -8.33 3.65 11.40
N THR A 137 -9.55 3.40 11.88
CA THR A 137 -9.87 3.49 13.30
C THR A 137 -9.61 2.14 13.96
N ILE A 138 -8.68 2.11 14.92
CA ILE A 138 -8.36 0.89 15.68
C ILE A 138 -8.93 1.04 17.07
N ARG A 139 -9.84 0.15 17.43
CA ARG A 139 -10.50 0.13 18.72
C ARG A 139 -10.64 -1.27 19.27
N ASP A 140 -10.22 -1.47 20.52
CA ASP A 140 -10.28 -2.79 21.18
C ASP A 140 -9.62 -3.90 20.32
N GLY A 141 -8.56 -3.54 19.57
CA GLY A 141 -7.86 -4.42 18.63
C GLY A 141 -8.59 -4.71 17.30
N THR A 142 -9.76 -4.10 17.06
CA THR A 142 -10.51 -4.21 15.80
C THR A 142 -10.22 -3.01 14.91
N GLU A 143 -9.96 -3.26 13.63
CA GLU A 143 -9.70 -2.24 12.62
C GLU A 143 -10.97 -1.88 11.84
N HIS A 144 -11.14 -0.60 11.55
CA HIS A 144 -12.15 -0.08 10.64
C HIS A 144 -11.48 0.85 9.63
N ILE A 145 -11.18 0.31 8.45
CA ILE A 145 -10.49 1.02 7.38
C ILE A 145 -11.54 1.68 6.47
N ASP A 146 -11.53 3.01 6.44
CA ASP A 146 -12.33 3.82 5.53
C ASP A 146 -11.46 4.34 4.36
N ASP A 147 -11.97 4.21 3.14
CA ASP A 147 -11.36 4.72 1.92
C ASP A 147 -11.94 6.10 1.61
N VAL A 148 -11.21 7.15 1.99
CA VAL A 148 -11.64 8.55 1.83
C VAL A 148 -11.10 9.18 0.54
N THR A 149 -10.64 8.34 -0.39
CA THR A 149 -9.96 8.75 -1.61
C THR A 149 -10.84 9.62 -2.51
N ASP A 150 -12.09 9.22 -2.74
CA ASP A 150 -12.99 9.96 -3.63
C ASP A 150 -13.37 11.34 -3.06
N ASP A 151 -13.51 11.45 -1.74
CA ASP A 151 -13.85 12.69 -1.05
C ASP A 151 -12.79 13.77 -1.30
N ILE A 152 -11.50 13.41 -1.19
CA ILE A 152 -10.40 14.36 -1.37
C ILE A 152 -10.12 14.69 -2.85
N TRP A 153 -10.39 13.76 -3.77
CA TRP A 153 -10.08 13.96 -5.19
C TRP A 153 -10.96 15.02 -5.84
N LEU A 154 -12.20 15.14 -5.38
CA LEU A 154 -13.14 16.15 -5.85
C LEU A 154 -12.73 17.57 -5.44
N LEU A 155 -11.84 17.70 -4.45
CA LEU A 155 -11.44 18.96 -3.84
C LEU A 155 -10.04 19.43 -4.27
N LEU A 156 -9.39 18.74 -5.22
CA LEU A 156 -8.07 19.15 -5.71
C LEU A 156 -8.07 20.58 -6.24
N GLY A 157 -7.20 21.41 -5.67
CA GLY A 157 -7.06 22.82 -6.03
C GLY A 157 -7.97 23.77 -5.25
N ASN A 158 -8.78 23.26 -4.32
CA ASN A 158 -9.50 24.03 -3.32
C ASN A 158 -8.92 23.76 -1.92
N ASP A 159 -7.91 24.55 -1.54
CA ASP A 159 -7.12 24.30 -0.32
C ASP A 159 -7.99 24.31 0.95
N GLU A 160 -8.97 25.21 1.04
CA GLU A 160 -9.83 25.35 2.22
C GLU A 160 -10.75 24.14 2.39
N GLU A 161 -11.49 23.77 1.34
CA GLU A 161 -12.37 22.61 1.38
C GLU A 161 -11.59 21.30 1.54
N PHE A 162 -10.43 21.17 0.88
CA PHE A 162 -9.58 20.00 1.02
C PHE A 162 -9.11 19.82 2.47
N VAL A 163 -8.65 20.90 3.11
CA VAL A 163 -8.18 20.87 4.50
C VAL A 163 -9.32 20.50 5.45
N GLU A 164 -10.48 21.14 5.30
CA GLU A 164 -11.64 20.86 6.16
C GLU A 164 -12.16 19.43 5.98
N GLU A 165 -12.18 18.90 4.76
CA GLU A 165 -12.60 17.50 4.50
C GLU A 165 -11.67 16.50 5.19
N VAL A 166 -10.35 16.60 4.97
CA VAL A 166 -9.37 15.72 5.61
C VAL A 166 -9.44 15.83 7.13
N LYS A 167 -9.56 17.06 7.65
CA LYS A 167 -9.67 17.30 9.10
C LYS A 167 -10.92 16.64 9.66
N SER A 168 -12.08 16.84 9.02
CA SER A 168 -13.35 16.28 9.48
C SER A 168 -13.31 14.75 9.55
N LYS A 169 -12.78 14.07 8.53
CA LYS A 169 -12.63 12.61 8.51
C LYS A 169 -11.78 12.10 9.69
N ILE A 170 -10.69 12.80 9.99
CA ILE A 170 -9.80 12.45 11.11
C ILE A 170 -10.49 12.73 12.46
N GLU A 171 -11.17 13.87 12.63
CA GLU A 171 -11.91 14.20 13.86
C GLU A 171 -13.03 13.20 14.16
N ILE A 172 -13.78 12.79 13.14
CA ILE A 172 -14.81 11.75 13.28
C ILE A 172 -14.18 10.45 13.81
N SER A 173 -13.10 9.99 13.17
CA SER A 173 -12.39 8.77 13.55
C SER A 173 -11.79 8.86 14.97
N LEU A 174 -11.22 10.01 15.34
CA LEU A 174 -10.68 10.27 16.67
C LEU A 174 -11.77 10.29 17.76
N GLY A 175 -13.00 10.66 17.41
CA GLY A 175 -14.15 10.61 18.31
C GLY A 175 -14.60 9.18 18.66
N GLU A 176 -14.19 8.18 17.87
CA GLU A 176 -14.56 6.78 18.08
C GLU A 176 -13.58 6.03 19.01
N VAL A 177 -12.35 6.52 19.12
CA VAL A 177 -11.27 5.97 19.97
C VAL A 177 -11.22 6.64 21.34
N LYS A 178 -11.18 5.82 22.40
CA LYS A 178 -11.33 6.28 23.80
C LYS A 178 -10.02 6.74 24.41
#